data_AF-A0A4Q3X206-F1
#
_entry.id   AF-A0A4Q3X206-F1
#
_cell.length_a   1.000
_cell.length_b   1.000
_cell.length_c   1.000
_cell.angle_alpha   90.00
_cell.angle_beta   90.00
_cell.angle_gamma   90.00
#
_symmetry.space_group_name_H-M   'P 1'
#
loop_
_entity.id
_entity.type
_entity.pdbx_description
1 polymer ?
#
loop_
_entity_poly.entity_id
_entity_poly.type
_entity_poly.pdbx_seq_one_letter_code
_entity_poly.pdbx_strand_id
1 'polypeptide(L)'
;MLSSRSDRTHSGKKLTVEVSYPRSYVISRLVRSLTLSGALIGGVIGFGHAAYTHSSGQRPERGNAALMAVAGETAIWAVSGAAAGATGGLAYAFIGGPVGTVAGLSGAALVGSSTFAAMPSIAAMPVQVGAKASTVLGYQPPADSSLYVPVSFDSEIKEDAPPEAPTYNGPWNDRVVFLGMNPGPTRSAAKSMGRQADLTLIMPSTAPDRVRVGGSTYDLRNERGVTAFVATLGLPPKAAAGVRKAFTMCEKGARDELAGLARIWAAGEKGARIPSRLVLAGHSNGDGVWGDDNGSLRLGPLLQMSRSLPHATSQIEDAFVTGCYSGGEVTMDQYLLLFPRAKTIWAYEAQAPGVDNGGAIDQAGWERATRGRNANFVPKGSAVAGKKLAVWSYKSGYHATKPPLNLAQLRGKVQWMEENFMRPAMVGQNYTYDGQWRVPIGITDPHTGLVRQYYSWLVRLTQNKNLPENERALWVEKKHQTIRLLYYKDTVAPHFAKEYQSEISRGYQKLGLRAPDFARVDRAQALAAVDQFIARLDKTRNPAPEAQQAGTLLQRGIQDLDPGVIPDGWV
;
A
#
# COMPACT_ATOMS: atom_id res chain seq x y z
N MET A 1 37.53 40.01 -17.09
CA MET A 1 37.42 39.24 -18.35
C MET A 1 37.19 37.78 -18.00
N LEU A 2 35.98 37.28 -18.21
CA LEU A 2 35.63 35.93 -18.69
C LEU A 2 34.10 35.85 -18.65
N SER A 3 33.53 36.01 -19.85
CA SER A 3 32.10 35.97 -20.16
C SER A 3 31.70 34.52 -20.35
N SER A 4 30.63 34.06 -19.66
CA SER A 4 29.97 32.81 -20.01
C SER A 4 28.60 33.15 -20.61
N ARG A 5 28.52 32.98 -21.93
CA ARG A 5 27.30 33.05 -22.73
C ARG A 5 26.43 31.85 -22.41
N SER A 6 25.19 32.08 -22.00
CA SER A 6 24.15 31.05 -21.98
C SER A 6 23.53 30.96 -23.38
N ASP A 7 23.90 29.95 -24.15
CA ASP A 7 23.19 29.65 -25.40
C ASP A 7 21.87 28.95 -25.08
N ARG A 8 20.78 29.70 -25.28
CA ARG A 8 19.42 29.18 -25.42
C ARG A 8 19.28 28.58 -26.82
N THR A 9 19.18 27.26 -26.91
CA THR A 9 18.58 26.60 -28.09
C THR A 9 17.26 25.95 -27.67
N HIS A 10 16.19 26.74 -27.71
CA HIS A 10 14.83 26.21 -27.74
C HIS A 10 14.60 25.58 -29.10
N SER A 11 14.67 24.24 -29.20
CA SER A 11 14.10 23.54 -30.36
C SER A 11 12.58 23.55 -30.22
N GLY A 12 11.90 24.44 -30.95
CA GLY A 12 10.45 24.56 -31.04
C GLY A 12 9.76 23.39 -31.75
N LYS A 13 10.14 22.13 -31.47
CA LYS A 13 9.39 20.98 -31.97
C LYS A 13 8.21 20.71 -31.04
N LYS A 14 6.99 20.86 -31.57
CA LYS A 14 5.78 20.34 -30.92
C LYS A 14 5.98 18.84 -30.68
N LEU A 15 5.93 18.44 -29.41
CA LEU A 15 5.92 17.04 -29.00
C LEU A 15 4.53 16.49 -29.36
N THR A 16 4.41 15.88 -30.54
CA THR A 16 3.24 15.09 -30.91
C THR A 16 3.37 13.76 -30.18
N VAL A 17 2.67 13.61 -29.06
CA VAL A 17 2.55 12.33 -28.38
C VAL A 17 1.52 11.51 -29.16
N GLU A 18 1.98 10.63 -30.05
CA GLU A 18 1.14 9.53 -30.50
C GLU A 18 0.91 8.59 -29.30
N VAL A 19 -0.32 8.59 -28.80
CA VAL A 19 -0.79 7.59 -27.85
C VAL A 19 -0.94 6.28 -28.61
N SER A 20 0.16 5.54 -28.74
CA SER A 20 0.13 4.15 -29.15
C SER A 20 -0.30 3.32 -27.94
N TYR A 21 -1.46 2.67 -28.02
CA TYR A 21 -1.89 1.68 -27.03
C TYR A 21 -1.02 0.43 -27.20
N PRO A 22 -0.16 0.06 -26.22
CA PRO A 22 0.57 -1.19 -26.32
C PRO A 22 -0.43 -2.34 -26.12
N ARG A 23 -0.69 -3.08 -27.21
CA ARG A 23 -1.34 -4.39 -27.15
C ARG A 23 -0.56 -5.26 -26.16
N SER A 24 -1.25 -5.70 -25.12
CA SER A 24 -0.78 -6.58 -24.05
C SER A 24 -0.32 -7.95 -24.57
N TYR A 25 0.88 -8.05 -25.15
CA TYR A 25 1.26 -9.23 -25.94
C TYR A 25 1.39 -10.56 -25.17
N VAL A 26 1.68 -10.53 -23.86
CA VAL A 26 1.85 -11.76 -23.05
C VAL A 26 0.53 -12.20 -22.40
N ILE A 27 -0.20 -11.27 -21.78
CA ILE A 27 -1.53 -11.55 -21.20
C ILE A 27 -2.53 -11.86 -22.32
N SER A 28 -2.50 -11.15 -23.45
CA SER A 28 -3.37 -11.48 -24.58
C SER A 28 -3.03 -12.82 -25.22
N ARG A 29 -1.74 -13.25 -25.27
CA ARG A 29 -1.40 -14.60 -25.76
C ARG A 29 -1.88 -15.69 -24.82
N LEU A 30 -1.71 -15.54 -23.51
CA LEU A 30 -2.15 -16.53 -22.53
C LEU A 30 -3.68 -16.60 -22.45
N VAL A 31 -4.35 -15.45 -22.35
CA VAL A 31 -5.83 -15.38 -22.37
C VAL A 31 -6.37 -15.92 -23.69
N ARG A 32 -5.80 -15.54 -24.84
CA ARG A 32 -6.22 -16.08 -26.14
C ARG A 32 -5.97 -17.59 -26.25
N SER A 33 -4.85 -18.10 -25.73
CA SER A 33 -4.55 -19.53 -25.70
C SER A 33 -5.53 -20.30 -24.83
N LEU A 34 -5.84 -19.79 -23.63
CA LEU A 34 -6.82 -20.38 -22.71
C LEU A 34 -8.25 -20.29 -23.23
N THR A 35 -8.64 -19.17 -23.86
CA THR A 35 -9.94 -19.00 -24.53
C THR A 35 -10.08 -19.93 -25.72
N LEU A 36 -9.05 -20.08 -26.56
CA LEU A 36 -9.06 -21.00 -27.70
C LEU A 36 -9.08 -22.47 -27.25
N SER A 37 -8.31 -22.81 -26.21
CA SER A 37 -8.30 -24.16 -25.63
C SER A 37 -9.64 -24.50 -24.99
N GLY A 38 -10.23 -23.54 -24.24
CA GLY A 38 -11.57 -23.67 -23.69
C GLY A 38 -12.62 -23.86 -24.78
N ALA A 39 -12.56 -23.09 -25.87
CA ALA A 39 -13.47 -23.22 -27.00
C ALA A 39 -13.36 -24.58 -27.71
N LEU A 40 -12.13 -25.09 -27.88
CA LEU A 40 -11.87 -26.41 -28.47
C LEU A 40 -12.42 -27.54 -27.58
N ILE A 41 -12.13 -27.50 -26.27
CA ILE A 41 -12.62 -28.50 -25.32
C ILE A 41 -14.16 -28.46 -25.26
N GLY A 42 -14.74 -27.26 -25.17
CA GLY A 42 -16.19 -27.07 -25.22
C GLY A 42 -16.81 -27.63 -26.50
N GLY A 43 -16.22 -27.34 -27.66
CA GLY A 43 -16.68 -27.86 -28.95
C GLY A 43 -16.61 -29.39 -29.04
N VAL A 44 -15.53 -30.02 -28.57
CA VAL A 44 -15.39 -31.49 -28.57
C VAL A 44 -16.44 -32.14 -27.65
N ILE A 45 -16.66 -31.58 -26.46
CA ILE A 45 -17.68 -32.08 -25.52
C ILE A 45 -19.08 -31.89 -26.11
N GLY A 46 -19.37 -30.71 -26.66
CA GLY A 46 -20.66 -30.41 -27.30
C GLY A 46 -20.96 -31.32 -28.49
N PHE A 47 -19.97 -31.57 -29.35
CA PHE A 47 -20.11 -32.49 -30.46
C PHE A 47 -20.35 -33.93 -29.99
N GLY A 48 -19.59 -34.40 -29.00
CA GLY A 48 -19.79 -35.74 -28.43
C GLY A 48 -21.17 -35.91 -27.81
N HIS A 49 -21.66 -34.90 -27.08
CA HIS A 49 -23.00 -34.90 -26.49
C HIS A 49 -24.09 -34.89 -27.57
N ALA A 50 -24.00 -33.98 -28.55
CA ALA A 50 -24.99 -33.85 -29.62
C ALA A 50 -25.00 -35.08 -30.55
N ALA A 51 -23.85 -35.65 -30.87
CA ALA A 51 -23.76 -36.89 -31.63
C ALA A 51 -24.39 -38.07 -30.86
N TYR A 52 -24.19 -38.13 -29.54
CA TYR A 52 -24.79 -39.15 -28.68
C TYR A 52 -26.32 -39.01 -28.58
N THR A 53 -26.85 -37.81 -28.36
CA THR A 53 -28.29 -37.56 -28.24
C THR A 53 -29.04 -37.82 -29.56
N HIS A 54 -28.42 -37.50 -30.70
CA HIS A 54 -29.01 -37.76 -32.02
C HIS A 54 -28.85 -39.22 -32.48
N SER A 55 -27.79 -39.93 -32.10
CA SER A 55 -27.62 -41.36 -32.44
C SER A 55 -28.42 -42.31 -31.53
N SER A 56 -28.71 -41.90 -30.28
CA SER A 56 -29.50 -42.69 -29.32
C SER A 56 -31.02 -42.63 -29.56
N GLY A 57 -31.47 -41.91 -30.59
CA GLY A 57 -32.90 -41.81 -30.94
C GLY A 57 -33.72 -40.89 -30.04
N GLN A 58 -33.07 -40.10 -29.17
CA GLN A 58 -33.77 -39.16 -28.27
C GLN A 58 -34.34 -37.93 -28.99
N ARG A 59 -33.97 -37.70 -30.26
CA ARG A 59 -34.59 -36.68 -31.11
C ARG A 59 -34.98 -37.25 -32.48
N PRO A 60 -36.16 -36.88 -33.03
CA PRO A 60 -36.72 -37.48 -34.24
C PRO A 60 -36.14 -36.94 -35.56
N GLU A 61 -35.23 -35.96 -35.50
CA GLU A 61 -34.69 -35.29 -36.70
C GLU A 61 -33.76 -36.21 -37.49
N ARG A 62 -33.91 -36.24 -38.83
CA ARG A 62 -33.09 -37.05 -39.75
C ARG A 62 -32.47 -36.20 -40.85
N GLY A 63 -31.33 -36.66 -41.38
CA GLY A 63 -30.64 -36.01 -42.51
C GLY A 63 -30.05 -34.64 -42.15
N ASN A 64 -30.14 -33.68 -43.07
CA ASN A 64 -29.50 -32.37 -42.93
C ASN A 64 -29.97 -31.56 -41.71
N ALA A 65 -31.18 -31.80 -41.20
CA ALA A 65 -31.70 -31.15 -40.00
C ALA A 65 -30.93 -31.57 -38.73
N ALA A 66 -30.67 -32.88 -38.57
CA ALA A 66 -29.88 -33.40 -37.45
C ALA A 66 -28.44 -32.88 -37.48
N LEU A 67 -27.87 -32.72 -38.69
CA LEU A 67 -26.52 -32.17 -38.85
C LEU A 67 -26.45 -30.71 -38.41
N MET A 68 -27.47 -29.91 -38.73
CA MET A 68 -27.57 -28.51 -38.31
C MET A 68 -27.83 -28.37 -36.81
N ALA A 69 -28.62 -29.27 -36.21
CA ALA A 69 -28.84 -29.32 -34.77
C ALA A 69 -27.55 -29.66 -34.00
N VAL A 70 -26.81 -30.67 -34.46
CA VAL A 70 -25.50 -31.03 -33.90
C VAL A 70 -24.50 -29.88 -34.03
N ALA A 71 -24.48 -29.19 -35.17
CA ALA A 71 -23.63 -28.02 -35.37
C ALA A 71 -24.01 -26.86 -34.44
N GLY A 72 -25.30 -26.61 -34.24
CA GLY A 72 -25.81 -25.58 -33.34
C GLY A 72 -25.45 -25.83 -31.87
N GLU A 73 -25.66 -27.06 -31.38
CA GLU A 73 -25.30 -27.42 -30.00
C GLU A 73 -23.77 -27.40 -29.78
N THR A 74 -23.00 -27.90 -30.76
CA THR A 74 -21.53 -27.82 -30.74
C THR A 74 -21.04 -26.36 -30.62
N ALA A 75 -21.68 -25.43 -31.34
CA ALA A 75 -21.35 -24.01 -31.27
C ALA A 75 -21.66 -23.40 -29.90
N ILE A 76 -22.78 -23.75 -29.27
CA ILE A 76 -23.16 -23.26 -27.93
C ILE A 76 -22.13 -23.70 -26.87
N TRP A 77 -21.69 -24.96 -26.93
CA TRP A 77 -20.67 -25.47 -26.01
C TRP A 77 -19.28 -24.90 -26.28
N ALA A 78 -18.92 -24.64 -27.54
CA ALA A 78 -17.68 -23.95 -27.89
C ALA A 78 -17.66 -22.51 -27.34
N VAL A 79 -18.77 -21.77 -27.41
CA VAL A 79 -18.91 -20.43 -26.83
C VAL A 79 -18.80 -20.49 -25.30
N SER A 80 -19.44 -21.46 -24.67
CA SER A 80 -19.39 -21.66 -23.21
C SER A 80 -17.97 -21.99 -22.73
N GLY A 81 -17.26 -22.83 -23.46
CA GLY A 81 -15.85 -23.14 -23.20
C GLY A 81 -14.93 -21.94 -23.41
N ALA A 82 -15.19 -21.11 -24.43
CA ALA A 82 -14.44 -19.86 -24.65
C ALA A 82 -14.61 -18.87 -23.48
N ALA A 83 -15.85 -18.73 -22.99
CA ALA A 83 -16.17 -17.89 -21.84
C ALA A 83 -15.41 -18.37 -20.59
N ALA A 84 -15.46 -19.67 -20.29
CA ALA A 84 -14.72 -20.25 -19.15
C ALA A 84 -13.20 -20.06 -19.27
N GLY A 85 -12.63 -20.22 -20.48
CA GLY A 85 -11.20 -19.96 -20.74
C GLY A 85 -10.82 -18.49 -20.53
N ALA A 86 -11.69 -17.55 -20.90
CA ALA A 86 -11.49 -16.13 -20.64
C ALA A 86 -11.57 -15.81 -19.14
N THR A 87 -12.53 -16.39 -18.42
CA THR A 87 -12.66 -16.20 -16.96
C THR A 87 -11.48 -16.81 -16.20
N GLY A 88 -10.99 -17.99 -16.61
CA GLY A 88 -9.79 -18.61 -16.05
C GLY A 88 -8.52 -17.82 -16.34
N GLY A 89 -8.38 -17.24 -17.53
CA GLY A 89 -7.29 -16.32 -17.86
C GLY A 89 -7.31 -15.04 -17.01
N LEU A 90 -8.51 -14.50 -16.73
CA LEU A 90 -8.67 -13.38 -15.79
C LEU A 90 -8.35 -13.79 -14.36
N ALA A 91 -8.86 -14.93 -13.88
CA ALA A 91 -8.55 -15.44 -12.54
C ALA A 91 -7.04 -15.67 -12.34
N TYR A 92 -6.34 -16.20 -13.36
CA TYR A 92 -4.88 -16.31 -13.35
C TYR A 92 -4.19 -14.95 -13.29
N ALA A 93 -4.69 -13.95 -14.04
CA ALA A 93 -4.15 -12.59 -14.03
C ALA A 93 -4.35 -11.87 -12.69
N PHE A 94 -5.40 -12.21 -11.93
CA PHE A 94 -5.71 -11.59 -10.64
C PHE A 94 -5.14 -12.34 -9.42
N ILE A 95 -5.02 -13.66 -9.49
CA ILE A 95 -4.68 -14.51 -8.32
C ILE A 95 -3.27 -15.11 -8.46
N GLY A 96 -2.75 -15.27 -9.67
CA GLY A 96 -1.42 -15.82 -9.94
C GLY A 96 -1.29 -17.33 -9.70
N GLY A 97 -0.40 -17.97 -10.47
CA GLY A 97 0.06 -19.34 -10.22
C GLY A 97 -0.96 -20.48 -10.44
N PRO A 98 -0.64 -21.70 -9.98
CA PRO A 98 -1.44 -22.92 -10.21
C PRO A 98 -2.87 -22.85 -9.65
N VAL A 99 -3.07 -22.02 -8.61
CA VAL A 99 -4.37 -21.81 -7.95
C VAL A 99 -5.36 -21.12 -8.89
N GLY A 100 -4.91 -20.14 -9.69
CA GLY A 100 -5.74 -19.49 -10.71
C GLY A 100 -6.17 -20.46 -11.83
N THR A 101 -5.31 -21.41 -12.19
CA THR A 101 -5.61 -22.45 -13.20
C THR A 101 -6.68 -23.43 -12.70
N VAL A 102 -6.61 -23.86 -11.43
CA VAL A 102 -7.58 -24.78 -10.83
C VAL A 102 -8.95 -24.10 -10.62
N ALA A 103 -8.98 -22.83 -10.23
CA ALA A 103 -10.21 -22.05 -10.12
C ALA A 103 -10.90 -21.87 -11.49
N GLY A 104 -10.13 -21.64 -12.56
CA GLY A 104 -10.64 -21.56 -13.93
C GLY A 104 -11.25 -22.88 -14.43
N LEU A 105 -10.60 -24.02 -14.16
CA LEU A 105 -11.11 -25.36 -14.53
C LEU A 105 -12.38 -25.73 -13.75
N SER A 106 -12.47 -25.34 -12.48
CA SER A 106 -13.64 -25.60 -11.63
C SER A 106 -14.87 -24.77 -12.08
N GLY A 107 -14.64 -23.54 -12.56
CA GLY A 107 -15.69 -22.72 -13.18
C GLY A 107 -16.26 -23.33 -14.47
N ALA A 108 -15.41 -23.93 -15.31
CA ALA A 108 -15.84 -24.63 -16.52
C ALA A 108 -16.71 -25.86 -16.22
N ALA A 109 -16.40 -26.61 -15.16
CA ALA A 109 -17.19 -27.77 -14.72
C ALA A 109 -18.58 -27.36 -14.18
N LEU A 110 -18.72 -26.18 -13.59
CA LEU A 110 -19.99 -25.65 -13.07
C LEU A 110 -20.93 -25.17 -14.19
N VAL A 111 -20.40 -24.63 -15.29
CA VAL A 111 -21.19 -24.21 -16.47
C VAL A 111 -21.85 -25.41 -17.16
N GLY A 112 -21.28 -26.62 -17.03
CA GLY A 112 -21.87 -27.87 -17.56
C GLY A 112 -23.01 -28.45 -16.72
N SER A 113 -23.29 -27.90 -15.54
CA SER A 113 -24.43 -28.29 -14.71
C SER A 113 -25.58 -27.31 -14.88
N SER A 114 -26.80 -27.81 -15.07
CA SER A 114 -28.07 -27.10 -15.37
C SER A 114 -28.54 -26.04 -14.35
N THR A 115 -27.67 -25.53 -13.50
CA THR A 115 -27.99 -24.68 -12.35
C THR A 115 -27.79 -23.17 -12.59
N PHE A 116 -27.74 -22.72 -13.84
CA PHE A 116 -27.57 -21.28 -14.15
C PHE A 116 -28.84 -20.42 -13.99
N ALA A 117 -30.00 -21.01 -13.67
CA ALA A 117 -31.25 -20.27 -13.54
C ALA A 117 -31.44 -19.55 -12.19
N ALA A 118 -30.54 -19.70 -11.22
CA ALA A 118 -30.72 -19.08 -9.90
C ALA A 118 -29.41 -18.74 -9.19
N MET A 119 -28.77 -17.61 -9.53
CA MET A 119 -27.86 -16.89 -8.59
C MET A 119 -27.83 -15.37 -8.85
N PRO A 120 -27.62 -14.56 -7.78
CA PRO A 120 -27.57 -13.10 -7.86
C PRO A 120 -26.21 -12.59 -8.39
N SER A 121 -26.15 -11.27 -8.63
CA SER A 121 -25.16 -10.56 -9.45
C SER A 121 -23.68 -10.96 -9.29
N ILE A 122 -22.92 -10.72 -10.37
CA ILE A 122 -21.47 -10.93 -10.56
C ILE A 122 -20.61 -10.42 -9.37
N ALA A 123 -21.12 -9.49 -8.56
CA ALA A 123 -20.44 -8.96 -7.38
C ALA A 123 -20.25 -9.97 -6.23
N ALA A 124 -21.06 -11.04 -6.14
CA ALA A 124 -20.99 -12.02 -5.05
C ALA A 124 -20.02 -13.20 -5.29
N MET A 125 -19.53 -13.37 -6.53
CA MET A 125 -18.69 -14.50 -6.92
C MET A 125 -17.33 -14.62 -6.20
N PRO A 126 -16.57 -13.54 -5.92
CA PRO A 126 -15.24 -13.66 -5.31
C PRO A 126 -15.27 -14.28 -3.91
N VAL A 127 -16.31 -13.98 -3.12
CA VAL A 127 -16.44 -14.40 -1.72
C VAL A 127 -16.78 -15.89 -1.60
N GLN A 128 -17.68 -16.39 -2.45
CA GLN A 128 -18.06 -17.81 -2.42
C GLN A 128 -17.00 -18.74 -3.03
N VAL A 129 -16.24 -18.25 -4.03
CA VAL A 129 -15.11 -18.99 -4.60
C VAL A 129 -13.98 -19.13 -3.58
N GLY A 130 -13.69 -18.07 -2.80
CA GLY A 130 -12.71 -18.12 -1.71
C GLY A 130 -13.07 -19.13 -0.61
N ALA A 131 -14.34 -19.20 -0.21
CA ALA A 131 -14.81 -20.11 0.84
C ALA A 131 -14.81 -21.60 0.42
N LYS A 132 -15.03 -21.90 -0.86
CA LYS A 132 -14.99 -23.28 -1.37
C LYS A 132 -13.58 -23.75 -1.73
N ALA A 133 -12.71 -22.87 -2.21
CA ALA A 133 -11.32 -23.19 -2.52
C ALA A 133 -10.51 -23.60 -1.27
N SER A 134 -10.74 -22.93 -0.13
CA SER A 134 -10.10 -23.27 1.15
C SER A 134 -10.51 -24.65 1.70
N THR A 135 -11.74 -25.08 1.42
CA THR A 135 -12.25 -26.40 1.82
C THR A 135 -11.64 -27.53 0.97
N VAL A 136 -11.38 -27.28 -0.32
CA VAL A 136 -10.85 -28.29 -1.26
C VAL A 136 -9.33 -28.43 -1.17
N LEU A 137 -8.60 -27.37 -0.83
CA LEU A 137 -7.13 -27.37 -0.80
C LEU A 137 -6.53 -27.70 0.57
N GLY A 138 -7.34 -27.91 1.61
CA GLY A 138 -6.87 -28.18 2.98
C GLY A 138 -6.05 -27.04 3.59
N TYR A 139 -6.00 -25.88 2.94
CA TYR A 139 -5.29 -24.69 3.39
C TYR A 139 -6.27 -23.77 4.12
N GLN A 140 -6.26 -23.84 5.45
CA GLN A 140 -6.74 -22.74 6.28
C GLN A 140 -5.58 -21.77 6.49
N PRO A 141 -5.59 -20.56 5.90
CA PRO A 141 -4.70 -19.52 6.38
C PRO A 141 -4.98 -19.35 7.89
N PRO A 142 -3.95 -19.14 8.74
CA PRO A 142 -4.16 -18.91 10.17
C PRO A 142 -5.26 -17.87 10.39
N ALA A 143 -6.18 -18.08 11.34
CA ALA A 143 -7.30 -17.15 11.61
C ALA A 143 -6.84 -15.70 11.88
N ASP A 144 -5.55 -15.56 12.19
CA ASP A 144 -4.79 -14.37 12.57
C ASP A 144 -4.03 -13.74 11.38
N SER A 145 -4.05 -14.36 10.20
CA SER A 145 -3.26 -13.98 9.03
C SER A 145 -3.97 -12.99 8.09
N SER A 146 -4.87 -12.15 8.63
CA SER A 146 -5.25 -10.89 7.98
C SER A 146 -4.09 -9.88 8.07
N LEU A 147 -2.92 -10.25 7.54
CA LEU A 147 -1.76 -9.37 7.34
C LEU A 147 -1.92 -8.54 6.05
N TYR A 148 -3.02 -8.73 5.33
CA TYR A 148 -3.50 -7.80 4.32
C TYR A 148 -4.66 -7.00 4.91
N VAL A 149 -4.35 -5.87 5.56
CA VAL A 149 -5.26 -4.72 5.47
C VAL A 149 -4.98 -4.18 4.07
N PRO A 150 -5.92 -4.23 3.13
CA PRO A 150 -5.73 -3.54 1.86
C PRO A 150 -5.28 -2.12 2.16
N VAL A 151 -4.11 -1.74 1.65
CA VAL A 151 -3.75 -0.33 1.49
C VAL A 151 -4.49 0.25 0.27
N SER A 152 -5.57 -0.41 -0.19
CA SER A 152 -6.65 0.36 -0.78
C SER A 152 -7.02 1.40 0.25
N PHE A 153 -7.36 2.59 -0.21
CA PHE A 153 -8.17 3.49 0.58
C PHE A 153 -9.26 2.60 1.16
N ASP A 154 -9.30 2.52 2.49
CA ASP A 154 -10.05 1.48 3.19
C ASP A 154 -11.48 1.58 2.68
N SER A 155 -11.87 0.68 1.76
CA SER A 155 -13.07 0.90 0.94
C SER A 155 -14.35 0.82 1.78
N GLU A 156 -14.21 0.33 3.02
CA GLU A 156 -15.21 0.35 4.07
C GLU A 156 -15.29 1.69 4.83
N ILE A 157 -14.18 2.43 4.91
CA ILE A 157 -14.16 3.82 5.37
C ILE A 157 -14.54 4.67 4.16
N LYS A 158 -15.84 4.76 3.90
CA LYS A 158 -16.36 5.77 2.99
C LYS A 158 -15.71 7.11 3.34
N GLU A 159 -15.22 7.83 2.34
CA GLU A 159 -14.78 9.23 2.44
C GLU A 159 -15.94 10.18 2.82
N ASP A 160 -17.04 9.65 3.36
CA ASP A 160 -18.07 10.44 4.01
C ASP A 160 -17.37 11.42 4.96
N ALA A 161 -17.69 12.70 4.78
CA ALA A 161 -17.15 13.76 5.61
C ALA A 161 -17.32 13.35 7.08
N PRO A 162 -16.30 13.54 7.93
CA PRO A 162 -16.49 13.34 9.36
C PRO A 162 -17.73 14.12 9.81
N PRO A 163 -18.48 13.62 10.82
CA PRO A 163 -19.59 14.37 11.37
C PRO A 163 -19.14 15.80 11.66
N GLU A 164 -19.98 16.79 11.35
CA GLU A 164 -19.63 18.19 11.50
C GLU A 164 -19.06 18.42 12.89
N ALA A 165 -17.79 18.85 12.92
CA ALA A 165 -17.08 18.99 14.17
C ALA A 165 -17.78 20.06 15.01
N PRO A 166 -18.15 19.76 16.26
CA PRO A 166 -18.85 20.72 17.08
C PRO A 166 -17.98 21.96 17.29
N THR A 167 -18.63 23.10 17.42
CA THR A 167 -17.93 24.36 17.59
C THR A 167 -17.29 24.43 18.98
N TYR A 168 -16.04 23.99 19.12
CA TYR A 168 -15.23 24.36 20.27
C TYR A 168 -15.00 25.89 20.31
N ASN A 169 -15.49 26.53 21.37
CA ASN A 169 -15.37 27.97 21.65
C ASN A 169 -14.47 28.26 22.86
N GLY A 170 -13.75 27.25 23.35
CA GLY A 170 -12.88 27.41 24.52
C GLY A 170 -11.65 28.27 24.24
N PRO A 171 -10.96 28.75 25.30
CA PRO A 171 -9.82 29.65 25.14
C PRO A 171 -8.67 28.99 24.37
N TRP A 172 -8.00 29.78 23.56
CA TRP A 172 -6.93 29.37 22.66
C TRP A 172 -5.63 29.03 23.40
N ASN A 173 -4.92 27.94 23.06
CA ASN A 173 -3.63 27.60 23.69
C ASN A 173 -2.49 27.34 22.71
N ASP A 174 -1.27 27.51 23.22
CA ASP A 174 -0.01 27.29 22.50
C ASP A 174 0.60 25.90 22.78
N ARG A 175 -0.11 24.98 23.42
CA ARG A 175 0.51 23.69 23.76
C ARG A 175 0.59 22.82 22.52
N VAL A 176 1.63 21.99 22.46
CA VAL A 176 1.89 21.09 21.34
C VAL A 176 1.90 19.64 21.83
N VAL A 177 1.19 18.75 21.14
CA VAL A 177 1.51 17.31 21.19
C VAL A 177 2.61 17.04 20.19
N PHE A 178 3.73 16.49 20.64
CA PHE A 178 4.78 15.98 19.76
C PHE A 178 4.74 14.47 19.79
N LEU A 179 4.26 13.83 18.72
CA LEU A 179 4.30 12.39 18.54
C LEU A 179 5.42 12.06 17.58
N GLY A 180 6.41 11.29 18.03
CA GLY A 180 7.49 10.84 17.17
C GLY A 180 7.65 9.33 17.22
N MET A 181 7.90 8.72 16.06
CA MET A 181 8.01 7.27 15.88
C MET A 181 9.44 6.75 16.09
N ASN A 182 10.44 7.64 16.16
CA ASN A 182 11.86 7.28 16.28
C ASN A 182 12.45 7.85 17.58
N PRO A 183 12.82 7.06 18.60
CA PRO A 183 13.12 7.58 19.94
C PRO A 183 14.26 8.61 19.97
N GLY A 184 15.35 8.35 19.24
CA GLY A 184 16.53 9.23 19.20
C GLY A 184 16.23 10.59 18.55
N PRO A 185 15.88 10.63 17.26
CA PRO A 185 15.47 11.85 16.56
C PRO A 185 14.34 12.60 17.27
N THR A 186 13.35 11.89 17.81
CA THR A 186 12.22 12.47 18.55
C THR A 186 12.68 13.20 19.80
N ARG A 187 13.57 12.61 20.61
CA ARG A 187 14.13 13.29 21.79
C ARG A 187 14.90 14.56 21.41
N SER A 188 15.69 14.51 20.34
CA SER A 188 16.46 15.67 19.86
C SER A 188 15.52 16.80 19.42
N ALA A 189 14.54 16.48 18.57
CA ALA A 189 13.53 17.41 18.07
C ALA A 189 12.69 18.01 19.21
N ALA A 190 12.16 17.18 20.09
CA ALA A 190 11.35 17.60 21.23
C ALA A 190 12.15 18.46 22.22
N LYS A 191 13.44 18.15 22.48
CA LYS A 191 14.31 18.99 23.31
C LYS A 191 14.51 20.37 22.68
N SER A 192 14.66 20.45 21.36
CA SER A 192 14.80 21.74 20.65
C SER A 192 13.52 22.57 20.76
N MET A 193 12.37 21.97 20.45
CA MET A 193 11.06 22.64 20.47
C MET A 193 10.60 22.98 21.91
N GLY A 194 10.90 22.14 22.89
CA GLY A 194 10.49 22.31 24.29
C GLY A 194 11.16 23.49 25.00
N ARG A 195 12.19 24.08 24.40
CA ARG A 195 12.75 25.37 24.85
C ARG A 195 11.83 26.56 24.56
N GLN A 196 10.86 26.38 23.66
CA GLN A 196 10.05 27.46 23.10
C GLN A 196 8.55 27.23 23.30
N ALA A 197 8.11 25.98 23.48
CA ALA A 197 6.70 25.60 23.60
C ALA A 197 6.46 24.61 24.77
N ASP A 198 5.25 24.63 25.31
CA ASP A 198 4.77 23.62 26.26
C ASP A 198 4.42 22.33 25.49
N LEU A 199 5.21 21.28 25.71
CA LEU A 199 5.15 20.03 24.95
C LEU A 199 4.57 18.88 25.77
N THR A 200 3.60 18.18 25.19
CA THR A 200 3.23 16.82 25.58
C THR A 200 3.87 15.85 24.60
N LEU A 201 4.86 15.09 25.06
CA LEU A 201 5.65 14.18 24.25
C LEU A 201 5.04 12.76 24.23
N ILE A 202 4.81 12.23 23.04
CA ILE A 202 4.50 10.82 22.79
C ILE A 202 5.70 10.23 22.03
N MET A 203 6.24 9.16 22.56
CA MET A 203 7.41 8.45 22.03
C MET A 203 7.15 6.95 22.07
N PRO A 204 7.93 6.18 21.30
CA PRO A 204 7.91 4.74 21.38
C PRO A 204 8.32 4.30 22.77
N SER A 205 7.53 3.39 23.34
CA SER A 205 7.86 2.78 24.60
C SER A 205 9.04 1.81 24.43
N THR A 206 9.70 1.48 25.54
CA THR A 206 10.75 0.45 25.54
C THR A 206 10.19 -0.97 25.37
N ALA A 207 8.86 -1.13 25.45
CA ALA A 207 8.17 -2.39 25.27
C ALA A 207 6.98 -2.14 24.32
N PRO A 208 7.21 -2.23 22.99
CA PRO A 208 6.24 -1.84 21.98
C PRO A 208 4.86 -2.46 22.20
N ASP A 209 3.82 -1.73 21.80
CA ASP A 209 2.42 -2.08 22.01
C ASP A 209 2.04 -2.26 23.49
N ARG A 210 2.76 -1.62 24.44
CA ARG A 210 2.36 -1.59 25.85
C ARG A 210 2.20 -0.18 26.36
N VAL A 211 1.11 0.04 27.09
CA VAL A 211 0.81 1.35 27.69
C VAL A 211 0.56 1.22 29.18
N ARG A 212 1.08 2.16 29.98
CA ARG A 212 0.86 2.23 31.43
C ARG A 212 -0.17 3.30 31.77
N VAL A 213 -1.24 2.92 32.47
CA VAL A 213 -2.31 3.83 32.93
C VAL A 213 -2.72 3.43 34.36
N GLY A 214 -2.71 4.41 35.28
CA GLY A 214 -3.17 4.19 36.66
C GLY A 214 -2.41 3.09 37.41
N GLY A 215 -1.11 2.96 37.16
CA GLY A 215 -0.28 1.90 37.76
C GLY A 215 -0.27 0.59 36.99
N SER A 216 -1.31 0.28 36.22
CA SER A 216 -1.45 -0.94 35.41
C SER A 216 -0.81 -0.82 34.03
N THR A 217 -0.31 -1.93 33.51
CA THR A 217 0.22 -2.06 32.13
C THR A 217 -0.74 -2.87 31.28
N TYR A 218 -1.09 -2.37 30.10
CA TYR A 218 -1.99 -3.01 29.14
C TYR A 218 -1.21 -3.45 27.91
N ASP A 219 -1.46 -4.68 27.45
CA ASP A 219 -0.83 -5.27 26.26
C ASP A 219 -1.73 -5.07 25.03
N LEU A 220 -1.38 -4.12 24.18
CA LEU A 220 -2.17 -3.70 23.02
C LEU A 220 -2.00 -4.64 21.82
N ARG A 221 -1.21 -5.71 21.94
CA ARG A 221 -1.03 -6.70 20.86
C ARG A 221 -2.27 -7.57 20.63
N ASN A 222 -3.17 -7.64 21.62
CA ASN A 222 -4.38 -8.46 21.59
C ASN A 222 -5.64 -7.66 21.95
N GLU A 223 -6.79 -8.16 21.52
CA GLU A 223 -8.09 -7.51 21.70
C GLU A 223 -8.45 -7.27 23.17
N ARG A 224 -8.11 -8.22 24.06
CA ARG A 224 -8.40 -8.11 25.49
C ARG A 224 -7.67 -6.90 26.10
N GLY A 225 -6.39 -6.73 25.81
CA GLY A 225 -5.61 -5.61 26.33
C GLY A 225 -6.00 -4.27 25.70
N VAL A 226 -6.34 -4.24 24.41
CA VAL A 226 -6.94 -3.06 23.77
C VAL A 226 -8.26 -2.67 24.44
N THR A 227 -9.15 -3.63 24.68
CA THR A 227 -10.45 -3.40 25.34
C THR A 227 -10.27 -2.88 26.76
N ALA A 228 -9.39 -3.51 27.53
CA ALA A 228 -9.09 -3.09 28.90
C ALA A 228 -8.48 -1.69 28.95
N PHE A 229 -7.56 -1.34 28.04
CA PHE A 229 -7.01 0.00 27.93
C PHE A 229 -8.09 1.03 27.56
N VAL A 230 -8.90 0.76 26.53
CA VAL A 230 -9.94 1.69 26.08
C VAL A 230 -10.98 1.94 27.18
N ALA A 231 -11.29 0.95 28.01
CA ALA A 231 -12.17 1.14 29.17
C ALA A 231 -11.65 2.22 30.14
N THR A 232 -10.33 2.35 30.30
CA THR A 232 -9.72 3.40 31.15
C THR A 232 -9.94 4.82 30.64
N LEU A 233 -10.28 4.99 29.36
CA LEU A 233 -10.48 6.30 28.75
C LEU A 233 -11.80 6.96 29.20
N GLY A 234 -12.75 6.18 29.74
CA GLY A 234 -14.05 6.68 30.20
C GLY A 234 -14.90 7.28 29.08
N LEU A 235 -14.81 6.72 27.88
CA LEU A 235 -15.53 7.17 26.69
C LEU A 235 -16.94 6.55 26.62
N PRO A 236 -17.90 7.23 25.98
CA PRO A 236 -19.19 6.62 25.65
C PRO A 236 -19.01 5.33 24.81
N PRO A 237 -19.94 4.34 24.89
CA PRO A 237 -19.77 3.04 24.25
C PRO A 237 -19.46 3.10 22.75
N LYS A 238 -20.11 4.01 22.00
CA LYS A 238 -19.89 4.20 20.56
C LYS A 238 -18.48 4.71 20.26
N ALA A 239 -18.02 5.75 20.97
CA ALA A 239 -16.67 6.29 20.84
C ALA A 239 -15.61 5.25 21.23
N ALA A 240 -15.83 4.53 22.32
CA ALA A 240 -14.95 3.43 22.75
C ALA A 240 -14.83 2.33 21.69
N ALA A 241 -15.95 1.92 21.06
CA ALA A 241 -15.93 0.93 19.97
C ALA A 241 -15.13 1.43 18.76
N GLY A 242 -15.31 2.69 18.38
CA GLY A 242 -14.57 3.29 17.28
C GLY A 242 -13.07 3.42 17.56
N VAL A 243 -12.68 3.75 18.80
CA VAL A 243 -11.27 3.74 19.23
C VAL A 243 -10.70 2.32 19.18
N ARG A 244 -11.43 1.29 19.64
CA ARG A 244 -10.96 -0.12 19.50
C ARG A 244 -10.73 -0.50 18.04
N LYS A 245 -11.60 -0.08 17.11
CA LYS A 245 -11.41 -0.29 15.67
C LYS A 245 -10.13 0.40 15.16
N ALA A 246 -9.81 1.61 15.64
CA ALA A 246 -8.55 2.26 15.27
C ALA A 246 -7.32 1.43 15.69
N PHE A 247 -7.35 0.79 16.86
CA PHE A 247 -6.27 -0.11 17.31
C PHE A 247 -6.13 -1.38 16.47
N THR A 248 -7.23 -1.97 15.99
CA THR A 248 -7.15 -3.16 15.13
C THR A 248 -6.56 -2.83 13.77
N MET A 249 -6.81 -1.62 13.27
CA MET A 249 -6.24 -1.12 12.02
C MET A 249 -4.77 -0.68 12.17
N CYS A 250 -4.35 -0.33 13.39
CA CYS A 250 -2.99 0.14 13.66
C CYS A 250 -2.00 -1.03 13.67
N GLU A 251 -0.90 -0.84 12.94
CA GLU A 251 0.18 -1.82 12.84
C GLU A 251 0.76 -2.10 14.23
N LYS A 252 1.14 -3.37 14.46
CA LYS A 252 1.87 -3.75 15.67
C LYS A 252 3.17 -2.95 15.74
N GLY A 253 3.59 -2.61 16.94
CA GLY A 253 4.72 -1.73 17.24
C GLY A 253 4.36 -0.25 17.34
N ALA A 254 3.25 0.22 16.73
CA ALA A 254 2.84 1.62 16.77
C ALA A 254 1.63 1.90 17.69
N ARG A 255 1.12 0.88 18.39
CA ARG A 255 -0.14 1.00 19.15
C ARG A 255 0.05 1.80 20.42
N ASP A 256 1.23 1.82 21.02
CA ASP A 256 1.50 2.62 22.22
C ASP A 256 1.54 4.12 21.92
N GLU A 257 2.00 4.55 20.75
CA GLU A 257 1.87 5.94 20.31
C GLU A 257 0.42 6.31 20.06
N LEU A 258 -0.34 5.44 19.38
CA LEU A 258 -1.79 5.62 19.20
C LEU A 258 -2.50 5.69 20.56
N ALA A 259 -2.08 4.89 21.55
CA ALA A 259 -2.61 4.94 22.91
C ALA A 259 -2.26 6.24 23.65
N GLY A 260 -1.04 6.75 23.47
CA GLY A 260 -0.65 8.07 23.96
C GLY A 260 -1.58 9.16 23.42
N LEU A 261 -1.84 9.14 22.12
CA LEU A 261 -2.72 10.10 21.46
C LEU A 261 -4.19 9.93 21.89
N ALA A 262 -4.67 8.69 21.96
CA ALA A 262 -6.02 8.36 22.41
C ALA A 262 -6.29 8.85 23.84
N ARG A 263 -5.31 8.83 24.75
CA ARG A 263 -5.45 9.38 26.11
C ARG A 263 -5.66 10.89 26.09
N ILE A 264 -4.90 11.60 25.27
CA ILE A 264 -5.03 13.06 25.12
C ILE A 264 -6.40 13.36 24.53
N TRP A 265 -6.75 12.72 23.41
CA TRP A 265 -8.01 12.98 22.72
C TRP A 265 -9.22 12.56 23.56
N ALA A 266 -9.16 11.47 24.32
CA ALA A 266 -10.25 11.10 25.22
C ALA A 266 -10.52 12.17 26.29
N ALA A 267 -9.49 12.88 26.77
CA ALA A 267 -9.70 14.02 27.66
C ALA A 267 -10.44 15.15 26.93
N GLY A 268 -10.00 15.47 25.70
CA GLY A 268 -10.63 16.47 24.84
C GLY A 268 -12.10 16.16 24.53
N GLU A 269 -12.39 14.89 24.26
CA GLU A 269 -13.73 14.40 23.97
C GLU A 269 -14.67 14.58 25.15
N LYS A 270 -14.15 14.40 26.37
CA LYS A 270 -14.89 14.61 27.62
C LYS A 270 -14.94 16.09 28.05
N GLY A 271 -14.59 17.02 27.17
CA GLY A 271 -14.69 18.46 27.39
C GLY A 271 -13.46 19.11 28.03
N ALA A 272 -12.38 18.36 28.27
CA ALA A 272 -11.12 18.98 28.70
C ALA A 272 -10.48 19.77 27.55
N ARG A 273 -9.68 20.76 27.91
CA ARG A 273 -8.85 21.49 26.96
C ARG A 273 -7.57 20.71 26.69
N ILE A 274 -7.33 20.32 25.44
CA ILE A 274 -6.12 19.62 25.01
C ILE A 274 -5.13 20.57 24.30
N PRO A 275 -3.88 20.15 24.02
CA PRO A 275 -3.01 20.91 23.15
C PRO A 275 -3.64 21.07 21.75
N SER A 276 -3.65 22.28 21.22
CA SER A 276 -4.29 22.60 19.93
C SER A 276 -3.33 22.49 18.73
N ARG A 277 -2.08 22.13 18.97
CA ARG A 277 -1.05 21.97 17.94
C ARG A 277 -0.47 20.57 17.98
N LEU A 278 -0.23 19.95 16.83
CA LEU A 278 0.23 18.57 16.72
C LEU A 278 1.42 18.44 15.77
N VAL A 279 2.45 17.73 16.21
CA VAL A 279 3.53 17.26 15.33
C VAL A 279 3.46 15.74 15.24
N LEU A 280 3.46 15.22 14.01
CA LEU A 280 3.60 13.79 13.70
C LEU A 280 4.97 13.59 13.02
N ALA A 281 5.90 12.94 13.70
CA ALA A 281 7.28 12.82 13.24
C ALA A 281 7.70 11.37 13.00
N GLY A 282 8.28 11.09 11.85
CA GLY A 282 8.77 9.76 11.49
C GLY A 282 9.17 9.68 10.03
N HIS A 283 9.49 8.48 9.56
CA HIS A 283 9.56 8.21 8.13
C HIS A 283 8.15 8.32 7.53
N SER A 284 8.05 8.70 6.27
CA SER A 284 6.76 8.80 5.58
C SER A 284 6.93 8.53 4.08
N ASN A 285 5.85 8.05 3.47
CA ASN A 285 5.65 7.81 2.04
C ASN A 285 4.35 8.45 1.55
N GLY A 286 3.74 9.31 2.38
CA GLY A 286 2.44 9.91 2.11
C GLY A 286 1.23 9.25 2.78
N ASP A 287 1.38 8.08 3.42
CA ASP A 287 0.24 7.32 3.98
C ASP A 287 0.19 7.32 5.51
N GLY A 288 1.11 8.04 6.17
CA GLY A 288 1.28 8.07 7.62
C GLY A 288 2.71 8.32 8.05
N VAL A 289 3.02 8.01 9.31
CA VAL A 289 4.38 8.04 9.85
C VAL A 289 4.78 6.69 10.46
N TRP A 290 6.01 6.24 10.24
CA TRP A 290 6.57 5.04 10.86
C TRP A 290 7.93 5.32 11.48
N GLY A 291 8.38 4.41 12.34
CA GLY A 291 9.72 4.44 12.92
C GLY A 291 10.54 3.21 12.55
N ASP A 292 11.85 3.35 12.70
CA ASP A 292 12.83 2.28 12.62
C ASP A 292 12.46 1.23 13.69
N ASP A 293 12.15 0.01 13.25
CA ASP A 293 11.70 -1.08 14.12
C ASP A 293 10.46 -0.74 14.99
N ASN A 294 9.65 0.27 14.60
CA ASN A 294 8.60 0.82 15.44
C ASN A 294 7.27 1.06 14.71
N GLY A 295 6.72 -0.02 14.13
CA GLY A 295 5.39 -0.08 13.49
C GLY A 295 5.06 1.08 12.54
N SER A 296 3.79 1.24 12.17
CA SER A 296 3.33 2.37 11.35
C SER A 296 2.02 2.95 11.88
N LEU A 297 2.02 4.27 12.07
CA LEU A 297 0.83 5.05 12.36
C LEU A 297 0.29 5.64 11.07
N ARG A 298 -0.47 4.82 10.34
CA ARG A 298 -1.13 5.18 9.08
C ARG A 298 -2.30 6.15 9.30
N LEU A 299 -2.72 6.82 8.23
CA LEU A 299 -3.84 7.77 8.28
C LEU A 299 -5.19 7.10 8.58
N GLY A 300 -5.41 5.86 8.15
CA GLY A 300 -6.64 5.11 8.41
C GLY A 300 -6.97 5.00 9.91
N PRO A 301 -6.09 4.44 10.75
CA PRO A 301 -6.25 4.42 12.21
C PRO A 301 -6.53 5.81 12.82
N LEU A 302 -5.80 6.84 12.36
CA LEU A 302 -5.97 8.21 12.86
C LEU A 302 -7.33 8.81 12.46
N LEU A 303 -7.78 8.59 11.22
CA LEU A 303 -9.09 9.02 10.73
C LEU A 303 -10.22 8.30 11.47
N GLN A 304 -10.09 6.99 11.66
CA GLN A 304 -11.04 6.21 12.46
C GLN A 304 -11.12 6.74 13.90
N MET A 305 -9.99 7.09 14.51
CA MET A 305 -9.96 7.70 15.84
C MET A 305 -10.57 9.11 15.84
N SER A 306 -10.29 9.94 14.83
CA SER A 306 -10.87 11.29 14.69
C SER A 306 -12.39 11.25 14.59
N ARG A 307 -12.94 10.36 13.76
CA ARG A 307 -14.39 10.12 13.65
C ARG A 307 -15.03 9.65 14.95
N SER A 308 -14.25 8.96 15.78
CA SER A 308 -14.71 8.45 17.08
C SER A 308 -14.61 9.48 18.20
N LEU A 309 -13.75 10.49 18.04
CA LEU A 309 -13.44 11.53 19.01
C LEU A 309 -13.48 12.95 18.37
N PRO A 310 -14.60 13.33 17.72
CA PRO A 310 -14.67 14.54 16.92
C PRO A 310 -14.55 15.84 17.75
N HIS A 311 -14.96 15.84 19.02
CA HIS A 311 -14.80 17.03 19.86
C HIS A 311 -13.31 17.25 20.15
N ALA A 312 -12.55 16.19 20.38
CA ALA A 312 -11.12 16.28 20.61
C ALA A 312 -10.37 16.78 19.37
N THR A 313 -10.61 16.18 18.20
CA THR A 313 -9.89 16.57 16.98
C THR A 313 -10.27 17.94 16.46
N SER A 314 -11.48 18.43 16.76
CA SER A 314 -11.87 19.82 16.51
C SER A 314 -11.03 20.86 17.27
N GLN A 315 -10.32 20.45 18.34
CA GLN A 315 -9.43 21.34 19.08
C GLN A 315 -8.05 21.46 18.42
N ILE A 316 -7.71 20.60 17.44
CA ILE A 316 -6.45 20.70 16.70
C ILE A 316 -6.59 21.74 15.60
N GLU A 317 -5.78 22.78 15.70
CA GLU A 317 -5.79 23.91 14.79
C GLU A 317 -4.56 23.96 13.90
N ASP A 318 -3.42 23.43 14.35
CA ASP A 318 -2.21 23.41 13.55
C ASP A 318 -1.55 22.04 13.60
N ALA A 319 -1.19 21.51 12.44
CA ALA A 319 -0.49 20.24 12.33
C ALA A 319 0.81 20.39 11.54
N PHE A 320 1.85 19.66 11.94
CA PHE A 320 3.04 19.46 11.13
C PHE A 320 3.37 17.97 11.05
N VAL A 321 3.30 17.42 9.84
CA VAL A 321 3.78 16.06 9.58
C VAL A 321 5.21 16.11 9.05
N THR A 322 6.16 15.71 9.89
CA THR A 322 7.59 15.73 9.57
C THR A 322 8.03 14.35 9.12
N GLY A 323 7.79 14.05 7.84
CA GLY A 323 8.25 12.86 7.15
C GLY A 323 8.28 13.06 5.64
N CYS A 324 9.06 12.27 4.92
CA CYS A 324 9.18 12.39 3.46
C CYS A 324 7.82 12.23 2.77
N TYR A 325 7.52 13.06 1.77
CA TYR A 325 6.32 12.95 0.93
C TYR A 325 4.97 13.00 1.68
N SER A 326 4.97 13.48 2.92
CA SER A 326 3.79 13.60 3.76
C SER A 326 2.80 14.67 3.31
N GLY A 327 3.16 15.50 2.33
CA GLY A 327 2.43 16.72 1.96
C GLY A 327 1.80 16.76 0.57
N GLY A 328 1.44 15.63 -0.03
CA GLY A 328 0.71 15.63 -1.30
C GLY A 328 -0.72 16.18 -1.17
N GLU A 329 -1.34 16.59 -2.28
CA GLU A 329 -2.69 17.18 -2.31
C GLU A 329 -3.74 16.26 -1.65
N VAL A 330 -3.84 14.99 -2.07
CA VAL A 330 -4.78 14.03 -1.47
C VAL A 330 -4.48 13.79 0.02
N THR A 331 -3.20 13.72 0.38
CA THR A 331 -2.81 13.54 1.79
C THR A 331 -3.21 14.76 2.63
N MET A 332 -3.14 15.98 2.07
CA MET A 332 -3.62 17.19 2.72
C MET A 332 -5.14 17.17 2.91
N ASP A 333 -5.90 16.75 1.90
CA ASP A 333 -7.34 16.57 2.03
C ASP A 333 -7.68 15.57 3.15
N GLN A 334 -6.92 14.48 3.26
CA GLN A 334 -7.06 13.52 4.36
C GLN A 334 -6.77 14.16 5.71
N TYR A 335 -5.70 14.95 5.86
CA TYR A 335 -5.46 15.66 7.11
C TYR A 335 -6.59 16.62 7.48
N LEU A 336 -7.28 17.21 6.51
CA LEU A 336 -8.46 18.04 6.77
C LEU A 336 -9.65 17.22 7.27
N LEU A 337 -9.78 15.95 6.84
CA LEU A 337 -10.73 15.01 7.44
C LEU A 337 -10.33 14.64 8.88
N LEU A 338 -9.03 14.53 9.18
CA LEU A 338 -8.55 14.28 10.53
C LEU A 338 -8.76 15.49 11.45
N PHE A 339 -8.48 16.70 10.95
CA PHE A 339 -8.47 17.96 11.69
C PHE A 339 -9.42 18.97 11.04
N PRO A 340 -10.74 18.81 11.23
CA PRO A 340 -11.75 19.59 10.53
C PRO A 340 -11.73 21.10 10.84
N ARG A 341 -10.97 21.51 11.87
CA ARG A 341 -10.80 22.91 12.26
C ARG A 341 -9.35 23.40 12.12
N ALA A 342 -8.53 22.67 11.36
CA ALA A 342 -7.17 23.10 11.08
C ALA A 342 -7.17 24.47 10.40
N LYS A 343 -6.32 25.36 10.90
CA LYS A 343 -5.93 26.64 10.32
C LYS A 343 -4.75 26.44 9.39
N THR A 344 -3.76 25.66 9.81
CA THR A 344 -2.59 25.34 8.99
C THR A 344 -2.18 23.87 9.11
N ILE A 345 -1.72 23.32 8.01
CA ILE A 345 -1.09 21.99 7.97
C ILE A 345 0.19 22.13 7.19
N TRP A 346 1.31 21.79 7.82
CA TRP A 346 2.63 21.77 7.19
C TRP A 346 3.06 20.32 7.00
N ALA A 347 3.77 20.06 5.91
CA ALA A 347 4.32 18.75 5.60
C ALA A 347 5.45 18.89 4.55
N TYR A 348 5.99 17.77 4.08
CA TYR A 348 6.97 17.76 3.00
C TYR A 348 6.39 17.18 1.70
N GLU A 349 6.48 17.91 0.58
CA GLU A 349 6.07 17.41 -0.75
C GLU A 349 7.07 16.40 -1.35
N ALA A 350 8.26 16.28 -0.76
CA ALA A 350 9.28 15.33 -1.16
C ALA A 350 10.14 14.92 0.05
N GLN A 351 11.43 14.62 -0.14
CA GLN A 351 12.33 14.27 0.96
C GLN A 351 12.32 15.31 2.08
N ALA A 352 12.10 14.85 3.30
CA ALA A 352 12.24 15.63 4.52
C ALA A 352 13.71 15.64 4.97
N PRO A 353 14.22 16.76 5.52
CA PRO A 353 15.52 16.76 6.18
C PRO A 353 15.47 15.93 7.46
N GLY A 354 16.59 15.29 7.80
CA GLY A 354 16.78 14.74 9.14
C GLY A 354 16.76 15.83 10.21
N VAL A 355 16.56 15.45 11.47
CA VAL A 355 16.47 16.38 12.60
C VAL A 355 17.69 17.31 12.66
N ASP A 356 18.89 16.75 12.48
CA ASP A 356 20.16 17.49 12.54
C ASP A 356 20.47 18.31 11.28
N ASN A 357 19.82 17.98 10.15
CA ASN A 357 20.10 18.57 8.83
C ASN A 357 18.98 19.52 8.36
N GLY A 358 18.14 19.99 9.29
CA GLY A 358 17.14 21.03 9.02
C GLY A 358 15.74 20.75 9.55
N GLY A 359 15.42 19.51 9.94
CA GLY A 359 14.11 19.16 10.48
C GLY A 359 13.74 19.96 11.73
N ALA A 360 14.69 20.09 12.67
CA ALA A 360 14.49 20.91 13.88
C ALA A 360 14.31 22.41 13.56
N ILE A 361 14.96 22.91 12.50
CA ILE A 361 14.83 24.30 12.06
C ILE A 361 13.43 24.53 11.50
N ASP A 362 12.93 23.61 10.67
CA ASP A 362 11.59 23.71 10.10
C ASP A 362 10.51 23.60 11.19
N GLN A 363 10.70 22.70 12.16
CA GLN A 363 9.82 22.54 13.30
C GLN A 363 9.75 23.81 14.17
N ALA A 364 10.89 24.46 14.45
CA ALA A 364 10.92 25.75 15.14
C ALA A 364 10.34 26.90 14.29
N GLY A 365 10.45 26.81 12.96
CA GLY A 365 9.79 27.72 12.03
C GLY A 365 8.27 27.60 12.10
N TRP A 366 7.75 26.38 12.03
CA TRP A 366 6.33 26.06 12.16
C TRP A 366 5.78 26.46 13.53
N GLU A 367 6.48 26.13 14.63
CA GLU A 367 6.03 26.47 15.98
C GLU A 367 5.85 27.99 16.15
N ARG A 368 6.82 28.79 15.70
CA ARG A 368 6.73 30.26 15.75
C ARG A 368 5.65 30.81 14.84
N ALA A 369 5.52 30.24 13.64
CA ALA A 369 4.53 30.64 12.63
C ALA A 369 3.09 30.47 13.10
N THR A 370 2.82 29.41 13.87
CA THR A 370 1.48 28.99 14.30
C THR A 370 1.14 29.44 15.72
N ARG A 371 2.04 30.17 16.39
CA ARG A 371 1.84 30.72 17.73
C ARG A 371 0.90 31.92 17.70
N GLY A 372 0.15 32.13 18.78
CA GLY A 372 -0.93 33.11 18.85
C GLY A 372 -2.12 32.81 17.92
N ARG A 373 -3.01 33.79 17.79
CA ARG A 373 -4.06 33.78 16.74
C ARG A 373 -3.50 34.00 15.32
N ASN A 374 -2.20 33.78 15.10
CA ASN A 374 -1.53 34.01 13.82
C ASN A 374 -1.81 32.88 12.84
N ALA A 375 -3.07 32.71 12.48
CA ALA A 375 -3.51 31.89 11.36
C ALA A 375 -3.10 32.49 9.99
N ASN A 376 -2.28 33.56 10.01
CA ASN A 376 -1.95 34.41 8.87
C ASN A 376 -0.59 34.07 8.24
N PHE A 377 0.19 33.17 8.84
CA PHE A 377 1.56 32.94 8.41
C PHE A 377 1.69 31.67 7.58
N VAL A 378 1.40 31.79 6.28
CA VAL A 378 2.24 31.09 5.30
C VAL A 378 3.55 31.88 5.28
N PRO A 379 4.70 31.31 5.63
CA PRO A 379 5.92 32.10 5.68
C PRO A 379 6.14 32.74 4.30
N LYS A 380 6.11 34.07 4.23
CA LYS A 380 6.60 34.79 3.05
C LYS A 380 8.09 34.46 2.98
N GLY A 381 8.46 33.57 2.07
CA GLY A 381 9.79 32.96 2.08
C GLY A 381 9.89 31.61 2.81
N SER A 382 8.81 30.82 2.94
CA SER A 382 8.92 29.36 3.15
C SER A 382 9.57 28.66 1.95
N ALA A 383 9.81 29.42 0.87
CA ALA A 383 11.07 29.40 0.13
C ALA A 383 12.27 29.75 1.05
N VAL A 384 12.53 28.94 2.08
CA VAL A 384 13.93 28.77 2.50
C VAL A 384 14.54 28.08 1.30
N ALA A 385 15.27 28.85 0.49
CA ALA A 385 15.84 28.44 -0.79
C ALA A 385 16.22 26.95 -0.80
N GLY A 386 15.44 26.12 -1.52
CA GLY A 386 15.68 24.68 -1.67
C GLY A 386 14.89 23.71 -0.78
N LYS A 387 14.02 24.15 0.15
CA LYS A 387 13.24 23.24 1.01
C LYS A 387 11.91 22.78 0.40
N LYS A 388 11.68 21.47 0.41
CA LYS A 388 10.54 20.74 -0.19
C LYS A 388 9.29 20.74 0.72
N LEU A 389 8.86 21.90 1.24
CA LEU A 389 7.70 22.02 2.12
C LEU A 389 6.39 22.17 1.31
N ALA A 390 5.33 21.55 1.82
CA ALA A 390 3.95 21.76 1.40
C ALA A 390 3.17 22.33 2.58
N VAL A 391 2.39 23.38 2.34
CA VAL A 391 1.60 24.07 3.36
C VAL A 391 0.18 24.24 2.86
N TRP A 392 -0.77 23.74 3.62
CA TRP A 392 -2.17 24.10 3.47
C TRP A 392 -2.54 25.13 4.54
N SER A 393 -3.31 26.16 4.17
CA SER A 393 -3.97 27.03 5.14
C SER A 393 -5.43 27.29 4.76
N TYR A 394 -6.28 27.51 5.76
CA TYR A 394 -7.69 27.83 5.53
C TYR A 394 -7.91 29.11 4.70
N LYS A 395 -6.92 30.02 4.67
CA LYS A 395 -6.98 31.30 3.97
C LYS A 395 -6.56 31.24 2.52
N SER A 396 -5.51 30.48 2.25
CA SER A 396 -4.80 30.52 0.97
C SER A 396 -4.83 29.18 0.23
N GLY A 397 -5.36 28.13 0.87
CA GLY A 397 -5.39 26.78 0.33
C GLY A 397 -4.03 26.12 0.36
N TYR A 398 -3.83 25.17 -0.56
CA TYR A 398 -2.63 24.37 -0.68
C TYR A 398 -1.52 25.10 -1.46
N HIS A 399 -0.30 25.10 -0.91
CA HIS A 399 0.91 25.63 -1.51
C HIS A 399 2.04 24.61 -1.45
N ALA A 400 2.69 24.42 -2.59
CA ALA A 400 3.83 23.51 -2.77
C ALA A 400 4.88 24.20 -3.66
N THR A 401 6.15 23.78 -3.56
CA THR A 401 7.23 24.43 -4.32
C THR A 401 7.23 24.04 -5.78
N LYS A 402 6.76 22.83 -6.10
CA LYS A 402 6.68 22.35 -7.47
C LYS A 402 5.30 22.61 -8.05
N PRO A 403 5.20 23.14 -9.29
CA PRO A 403 3.94 23.17 -9.97
C PRO A 403 3.38 21.74 -10.07
N PRO A 404 2.08 21.55 -9.81
CA PRO A 404 1.46 20.24 -9.92
C PRO A 404 1.59 19.76 -11.36
N LEU A 405 2.13 18.55 -11.53
CA LEU A 405 2.03 17.85 -12.80
C LEU A 405 0.59 17.39 -12.94
N ASN A 406 0.00 17.54 -14.12
CA ASN A 406 -1.33 16.99 -14.35
C ASN A 406 -1.27 15.45 -14.38
N LEU A 407 -2.43 14.81 -14.24
CA LEU A 407 -2.53 13.35 -14.17
C LEU A 407 -1.92 12.66 -15.40
N ALA A 408 -2.14 13.20 -16.61
CA ALA A 408 -1.60 12.64 -17.84
C ALA A 408 -0.06 12.67 -17.86
N GLN A 409 0.55 13.77 -17.41
CA GLN A 409 2.01 13.90 -17.28
C GLN A 409 2.58 12.92 -16.25
N LEU A 410 1.92 12.75 -15.10
CA LEU A 410 2.34 11.81 -14.07
C LEU A 410 2.25 10.37 -14.56
N ARG A 411 1.11 9.98 -15.16
CA ARG A 411 0.92 8.65 -15.76
C ARG A 411 1.99 8.35 -16.81
N GLY A 412 2.20 9.26 -17.76
CA GLY A 412 3.21 9.08 -18.80
C GLY A 412 4.63 8.91 -18.24
N LYS A 413 5.00 9.69 -17.21
CA LYS A 413 6.30 9.55 -16.53
C LYS A 413 6.43 8.22 -15.78
N VAL A 414 5.40 7.81 -15.03
CA VAL A 414 5.40 6.54 -14.28
C VAL A 414 5.45 5.35 -15.23
N GLN A 415 4.62 5.33 -16.28
CA GLN A 415 4.60 4.24 -17.27
C GLN A 415 5.93 4.10 -17.98
N TRP A 416 6.50 5.22 -18.46
CA TRP A 416 7.81 5.19 -19.11
C TRP A 416 8.91 4.67 -18.17
N MET A 417 8.90 5.10 -16.89
CA MET A 417 9.87 4.63 -15.90
C MET A 417 9.69 3.15 -15.54
N GLU A 418 8.44 2.67 -15.46
CA GLU A 418 8.12 1.27 -15.16
C GLU A 418 8.69 0.35 -16.25
N GLU A 419 8.48 0.71 -17.52
CA GLU A 419 8.91 -0.08 -18.66
C GLU A 419 10.43 -0.11 -18.83
N ASN A 420 11.07 1.06 -18.71
CA ASN A 420 12.48 1.22 -19.07
C ASN A 420 13.44 0.98 -17.90
N PHE A 421 13.01 1.17 -16.64
CA PHE A 421 13.91 1.15 -15.48
C PHE A 421 13.44 0.20 -14.39
N MET A 422 12.18 0.27 -13.98
CA MET A 422 11.71 -0.50 -12.82
C MET A 422 11.70 -2.01 -13.09
N ARG A 423 11.16 -2.46 -14.23
CA ARG A 423 11.12 -3.89 -14.58
C ARG A 423 12.53 -4.51 -14.62
N PRO A 424 13.52 -3.92 -15.31
CA PRO A 424 14.92 -4.32 -15.21
C PRO A 424 15.47 -4.37 -13.78
N ALA A 425 15.24 -3.33 -12.97
CA ALA A 425 15.74 -3.26 -11.60
C ALA A 425 15.12 -4.34 -10.70
N MET A 426 13.83 -4.64 -10.87
CA MET A 426 13.12 -5.67 -10.10
C MET A 426 13.70 -7.06 -10.31
N VAL A 427 14.17 -7.38 -11.52
CA VAL A 427 14.81 -8.66 -11.85
C VAL A 427 16.33 -8.65 -11.62
N GLY A 428 16.85 -7.65 -10.88
CA GLY A 428 18.25 -7.59 -10.47
C GLY A 428 19.23 -7.07 -11.52
N GLN A 429 18.76 -6.46 -12.62
CA GLN A 429 19.67 -5.83 -13.58
C GLN A 429 20.27 -4.55 -12.99
N ASN A 430 21.55 -4.30 -13.28
CA ASN A 430 22.26 -3.09 -12.86
C ASN A 430 22.34 -2.02 -13.97
N TYR A 431 21.85 -2.31 -15.18
CA TYR A 431 21.66 -1.34 -16.25
C TYR A 431 20.42 -1.66 -17.09
N THR A 432 20.00 -0.68 -17.87
CA THR A 432 19.02 -0.80 -18.96
C THR A 432 19.58 -0.14 -20.22
N TYR A 433 18.80 -0.11 -21.29
CA TYR A 433 19.14 0.63 -22.50
C TYR A 433 18.09 1.70 -22.82
N ASP A 434 18.56 2.92 -23.09
CA ASP A 434 17.78 3.98 -23.74
C ASP A 434 18.31 4.14 -25.17
N GLY A 435 17.63 3.49 -26.12
CA GLY A 435 18.13 3.30 -27.47
C GLY A 435 19.44 2.50 -27.45
N GLN A 436 20.53 3.11 -27.94
CA GLN A 436 21.87 2.50 -27.93
C GLN A 436 22.66 2.77 -26.64
N TRP A 437 22.15 3.61 -25.74
CA TRP A 437 22.87 4.04 -24.55
C TRP A 437 22.61 3.11 -23.37
N ARG A 438 23.67 2.54 -22.80
CA ARG A 438 23.60 1.78 -21.56
C ARG A 438 23.42 2.75 -20.39
N VAL A 439 22.29 2.67 -19.70
CA VAL A 439 21.96 3.54 -18.56
C VAL A 439 22.06 2.72 -17.27
N PRO A 440 22.89 3.14 -16.29
CA PRO A 440 22.97 2.44 -15.01
C PRO A 440 21.65 2.60 -14.23
N ILE A 441 21.14 1.49 -13.71
CA ILE A 441 19.93 1.45 -12.88
C ILE A 441 20.17 0.77 -11.53
N GLY A 442 21.38 0.26 -11.32
CA GLY A 442 21.80 -0.29 -10.04
C GLY A 442 21.62 0.75 -8.93
N ILE A 443 21.09 0.31 -7.80
CA ILE A 443 20.82 1.16 -6.64
C ILE A 443 22.06 1.14 -5.76
N THR A 444 22.89 2.16 -5.89
CA THR A 444 24.07 2.36 -5.04
C THR A 444 23.77 3.24 -3.82
N ASP A 445 22.74 4.07 -3.93
CA ASP A 445 22.25 4.97 -2.89
C ASP A 445 20.71 5.03 -2.99
N PRO A 446 19.97 4.65 -1.94
CA PRO A 446 18.50 4.70 -1.95
C PRO A 446 17.95 6.12 -2.10
N HIS A 447 18.77 7.15 -1.88
CA HIS A 447 18.37 8.56 -1.92
C HIS A 447 18.53 9.23 -3.28
N THR A 448 19.15 8.58 -4.27
CA THR A 448 19.43 9.15 -5.59
C THR A 448 19.11 8.17 -6.73
N GLY A 449 19.31 8.59 -7.98
CA GLY A 449 19.14 7.75 -9.16
C GLY A 449 17.69 7.60 -9.68
N LEU A 450 17.57 6.77 -10.72
CA LEU A 450 16.34 6.64 -11.51
C LEU A 450 15.23 5.92 -10.75
N VAL A 451 15.55 4.90 -9.96
CA VAL A 451 14.55 4.21 -9.12
C VAL A 451 13.97 5.16 -8.06
N ARG A 452 14.79 6.06 -7.48
CA ARG A 452 14.31 7.08 -6.54
C ARG A 452 13.44 8.13 -7.23
N GLN A 453 13.78 8.51 -8.45
CA GLN A 453 12.95 9.39 -9.25
C GLN A 453 11.60 8.74 -9.58
N TYR A 454 11.61 7.46 -9.97
CA TYR A 454 10.41 6.66 -10.19
C TYR A 454 9.52 6.63 -8.95
N TYR A 455 10.09 6.30 -7.79
CA TYR A 455 9.38 6.34 -6.51
C TYR A 455 8.74 7.70 -6.24
N SER A 456 9.47 8.79 -6.48
CA SER A 456 8.95 10.16 -6.31
C SER A 456 7.76 10.45 -7.23
N TRP A 457 7.72 9.87 -8.43
CA TRP A 457 6.59 9.99 -9.35
C TRP A 457 5.41 9.11 -8.96
N LEU A 458 5.66 7.89 -8.48
CA LEU A 458 4.62 7.02 -7.94
C LEU A 458 3.89 7.70 -6.77
N VAL A 459 4.64 8.24 -5.80
CA VAL A 459 4.06 9.00 -4.70
C VAL A 459 3.14 10.12 -5.23
N ARG A 460 3.65 11.00 -6.11
CA ARG A 460 2.86 12.11 -6.66
C ARG A 460 1.65 11.64 -7.46
N LEU A 461 1.77 10.54 -8.20
CA LEU A 461 0.66 9.93 -8.94
C LEU A 461 -0.42 9.44 -7.96
N THR A 462 -0.02 8.65 -6.95
CA THR A 462 -0.91 8.11 -5.92
C THR A 462 -1.52 9.16 -5.00
N GLN A 463 -0.94 10.37 -4.95
CA GLN A 463 -1.47 11.53 -4.23
C GLN A 463 -2.21 12.52 -5.15
N ASN A 464 -2.41 12.19 -6.42
CA ASN A 464 -3.18 13.03 -7.33
C ASN A 464 -4.69 12.76 -7.12
N LYS A 465 -5.46 13.80 -6.86
CA LYS A 465 -6.91 13.68 -6.60
C LYS A 465 -7.72 13.18 -7.79
N ASN A 466 -7.21 13.37 -9.01
CA ASN A 466 -7.90 12.95 -10.22
C ASN A 466 -7.58 11.50 -10.63
N LEU A 467 -6.71 10.79 -9.89
CA LEU A 467 -6.42 9.37 -10.16
C LEU A 467 -7.63 8.51 -9.76
N PRO A 468 -8.21 7.71 -10.67
CA PRO A 468 -9.30 6.80 -10.34
C PRO A 468 -8.91 5.78 -9.26
N GLU A 469 -9.84 5.46 -8.37
CA GLU A 469 -9.57 4.60 -7.22
C GLU A 469 -9.12 3.18 -7.60
N ASN A 470 -9.70 2.62 -8.66
CA ASN A 470 -9.30 1.33 -9.20
C ASN A 470 -7.88 1.32 -9.77
N GLU A 471 -7.36 2.45 -10.25
CA GLU A 471 -5.96 2.58 -10.66
C GLU A 471 -5.05 2.88 -9.47
N ARG A 472 -5.54 3.60 -8.47
CA ARG A 472 -4.77 4.04 -7.31
C ARG A 472 -4.19 2.87 -6.54
N ALA A 473 -4.99 1.82 -6.29
CA ALA A 473 -4.53 0.61 -5.59
C ALA A 473 -3.29 -0.02 -6.25
N LEU A 474 -3.30 -0.16 -7.59
CA LEU A 474 -2.16 -0.69 -8.35
C LEU A 474 -0.89 0.15 -8.18
N TRP A 475 -1.03 1.49 -8.27
CA TRP A 475 0.14 2.38 -8.15
C TRP A 475 0.65 2.49 -6.72
N VAL A 476 -0.22 2.34 -5.72
CA VAL A 476 0.16 2.25 -4.30
C VAL A 476 0.97 0.97 -4.06
N GLU A 477 0.55 -0.17 -4.58
CA GLU A 477 1.32 -1.42 -4.50
C GLU A 477 2.72 -1.23 -5.11
N LYS A 478 2.81 -0.66 -6.31
CA LYS A 478 4.09 -0.34 -6.96
C LYS A 478 4.94 0.61 -6.14
N LYS A 479 4.33 1.61 -5.49
CA LYS A 479 5.01 2.53 -4.58
C LYS A 479 5.66 1.77 -3.42
N HIS A 480 4.94 0.85 -2.79
CA HIS A 480 5.44 0.04 -1.68
C HIS A 480 6.55 -0.93 -2.10
N GLN A 481 6.44 -1.56 -3.27
CA GLN A 481 7.51 -2.40 -3.82
C GLN A 481 8.77 -1.57 -4.11
N THR A 482 8.60 -0.39 -4.72
CA THR A 482 9.73 0.45 -5.13
C THR A 482 10.53 0.96 -3.93
N ILE A 483 9.89 1.35 -2.83
CA ILE A 483 10.64 1.78 -1.64
C ILE A 483 11.45 0.62 -1.03
N ARG A 484 10.89 -0.59 -0.97
CA ARG A 484 11.61 -1.79 -0.51
C ARG A 484 12.78 -2.14 -1.43
N LEU A 485 12.61 -1.90 -2.73
CA LEU A 485 13.69 -2.09 -3.70
C LEU A 485 14.84 -1.10 -3.45
N LEU A 486 14.53 0.17 -3.18
CA LEU A 486 15.52 1.19 -2.85
C LEU A 486 16.37 0.79 -1.65
N TYR A 487 15.72 0.31 -0.58
CA TYR A 487 16.39 -0.07 0.66
C TYR A 487 16.72 -1.57 0.74
N TYR A 488 16.69 -2.28 -0.40
CA TYR A 488 16.83 -3.74 -0.42
C TYR A 488 18.10 -4.20 0.29
N LYS A 489 19.23 -3.59 -0.09
CA LYS A 489 20.56 -3.98 0.40
C LYS A 489 20.81 -3.52 1.83
N ASP A 490 20.39 -2.30 2.15
CA ASP A 490 20.82 -1.63 3.37
C ASP A 490 20.07 -2.13 4.60
N THR A 491 18.77 -2.44 4.46
CA THR A 491 17.92 -2.80 5.59
C THR A 491 17.03 -4.01 5.29
N VAL A 492 16.34 -4.05 4.15
CA VAL A 492 15.33 -5.10 3.88
C VAL A 492 15.94 -6.50 3.88
N ALA A 493 17.03 -6.75 3.15
CA ALA A 493 17.62 -8.07 3.05
C ALA A 493 18.23 -8.56 4.37
N PRO A 494 18.99 -7.72 5.13
CA PRO A 494 19.41 -8.07 6.49
C PRO A 494 18.26 -8.41 7.45
N HIS A 495 17.19 -7.59 7.48
CA HIS A 495 16.04 -7.86 8.34
C HIS A 495 15.29 -9.13 7.90
N PHE A 496 15.07 -9.32 6.60
CA PHE A 496 14.43 -10.52 6.06
C PHE A 496 15.19 -11.80 6.42
N ALA A 497 16.51 -11.79 6.24
CA ALA A 497 17.36 -12.94 6.55
C ALA A 497 17.35 -13.27 8.05
N LYS A 498 17.31 -12.25 8.92
CA LYS A 498 17.25 -12.42 10.37
C LYS A 498 15.88 -12.93 10.84
N GLU A 499 14.80 -12.30 10.39
CA GLU A 499 13.43 -12.62 10.81
C GLU A 499 13.04 -14.03 10.40
N TYR A 500 13.38 -14.43 9.17
CA TYR A 500 12.94 -15.68 8.58
C TYR A 500 14.04 -16.75 8.48
N GLN A 501 15.14 -16.58 9.22
CA GLN A 501 16.31 -17.44 9.13
C GLN A 501 15.94 -18.93 9.28
N SER A 502 15.07 -19.23 10.27
CA SER A 502 14.75 -20.60 10.66
C SER A 502 13.87 -21.30 9.62
N GLU A 503 12.88 -20.59 9.10
CA GLU A 503 11.93 -21.00 8.07
C GLU A 503 12.65 -21.29 6.76
N ILE A 504 13.50 -20.34 6.33
CA ILE A 504 14.30 -20.48 5.12
C ILE A 504 15.25 -21.66 5.26
N SER A 505 15.99 -21.75 6.37
CA SER A 505 16.96 -22.84 6.57
C SER A 505 16.30 -24.22 6.55
N ARG A 506 15.14 -24.39 7.23
CA ARG A 506 14.37 -25.63 7.20
C ARG A 506 13.88 -25.95 5.79
N GLY A 507 13.31 -24.97 5.08
CA GLY A 507 12.83 -25.15 3.71
C GLY A 507 13.93 -25.61 2.74
N TYR A 508 15.10 -24.97 2.78
CA TYR A 508 16.25 -25.35 1.94
C TYR A 508 16.73 -26.77 2.28
N GLN A 509 16.81 -27.12 3.56
CA GLN A 509 17.22 -28.45 4.01
C GLN A 509 16.28 -29.55 3.48
N LYS A 510 14.96 -29.33 3.49
CA LYS A 510 13.97 -30.30 2.97
C LYS A 510 14.13 -30.59 1.47
N LEU A 511 14.71 -29.65 0.72
CA LEU A 511 14.97 -29.81 -0.72
C LEU A 511 16.39 -30.31 -1.02
N GLY A 512 17.21 -30.54 0.01
CA GLY A 512 18.63 -30.89 -0.14
C GLY A 512 19.47 -29.74 -0.68
N LEU A 513 19.06 -28.49 -0.42
CA LEU A 513 19.75 -27.28 -0.83
C LEU A 513 20.43 -26.61 0.37
N ARG A 514 21.47 -25.82 0.11
CA ARG A 514 22.08 -24.93 1.11
C ARG A 514 21.49 -23.53 0.95
N ALA A 515 20.92 -22.99 2.03
CA ALA A 515 20.43 -21.61 2.02
C ALA A 515 21.60 -20.63 1.83
N PRO A 516 21.48 -19.64 0.92
CA PRO A 516 22.43 -18.54 0.86
C PRO A 516 22.26 -17.62 2.08
N ASP A 517 23.30 -16.85 2.39
CA ASP A 517 23.19 -15.76 3.36
C ASP A 517 22.50 -14.55 2.68
N PHE A 518 21.17 -14.53 2.73
CA PHE A 518 20.34 -13.48 2.14
C PHE A 518 20.68 -12.07 2.65
N ALA A 519 21.31 -11.92 3.82
CA ALA A 519 21.73 -10.62 4.33
C ALA A 519 22.95 -10.05 3.59
N ARG A 520 23.72 -10.89 2.87
CA ARG A 520 25.02 -10.51 2.29
C ARG A 520 25.07 -10.58 0.77
N VAL A 521 24.23 -11.41 0.16
CA VAL A 521 24.16 -11.50 -1.31
C VAL A 521 23.46 -10.28 -1.89
N ASP A 522 23.87 -9.87 -3.10
CA ASP A 522 23.14 -8.83 -3.81
C ASP A 522 21.76 -9.33 -4.29
N ARG A 523 20.93 -8.42 -4.80
CA ARG A 523 19.58 -8.76 -5.23
C ARG A 523 19.57 -9.77 -6.39
N ALA A 524 20.50 -9.68 -7.34
CA ALA A 524 20.56 -10.60 -8.47
C ALA A 524 20.89 -12.02 -8.02
N GLN A 525 21.85 -12.15 -7.11
CA GLN A 525 22.22 -13.42 -6.48
C GLN A 525 21.07 -13.99 -5.63
N ALA A 526 20.37 -13.14 -4.88
CA ALA A 526 19.20 -13.54 -4.11
C ALA A 526 18.09 -14.10 -5.02
N LEU A 527 17.75 -13.39 -6.09
CA LEU A 527 16.75 -13.84 -7.07
C LEU A 527 17.14 -15.16 -7.73
N ALA A 528 18.40 -15.33 -8.14
CA ALA A 528 18.88 -16.58 -8.69
C ALA A 528 18.76 -17.76 -7.70
N ALA A 529 19.00 -17.50 -6.40
CA ALA A 529 18.82 -18.51 -5.37
C ALA A 529 17.34 -18.85 -5.11
N VAL A 530 16.43 -17.88 -5.25
CA VAL A 530 14.97 -18.10 -5.20
C VAL A 530 14.54 -18.94 -6.39
N ASP A 531 14.96 -18.61 -7.61
CA ASP A 531 14.64 -19.38 -8.82
C ASP A 531 15.12 -20.83 -8.70
N GLN A 532 16.33 -21.05 -8.18
CA GLN A 532 16.86 -22.39 -7.91
C GLN A 532 15.99 -23.15 -6.90
N PHE A 533 15.56 -22.48 -5.83
CA PHE A 533 14.70 -23.08 -4.81
C PHE A 533 13.34 -23.49 -5.40
N ILE A 534 12.67 -22.58 -6.13
CA ILE A 534 11.36 -22.83 -6.73
C ILE A 534 11.44 -23.94 -7.78
N ALA A 535 12.45 -23.92 -8.66
CA ALA A 535 12.64 -24.98 -9.65
C ALA A 535 12.89 -26.35 -9.01
N ARG A 536 13.53 -26.40 -7.84
CA ARG A 536 13.72 -27.64 -7.08
C ARG A 536 12.44 -28.09 -6.38
N LEU A 537 11.68 -27.15 -5.83
CA LEU A 537 10.38 -27.40 -5.21
C LEU A 537 9.41 -28.02 -6.22
N ASP A 538 9.27 -27.45 -7.42
CA ASP A 538 8.37 -27.91 -8.48
C ASP A 538 8.70 -29.32 -8.98
N LYS A 539 9.98 -29.69 -8.97
CA LYS A 539 10.45 -31.03 -9.37
C LYS A 539 10.31 -32.09 -8.27
N THR A 540 10.01 -31.68 -7.04
CA THR A 540 9.93 -32.59 -5.89
C THR A 540 8.52 -33.13 -5.78
N ARG A 541 8.35 -34.45 -5.93
CA ARG A 541 7.04 -35.10 -5.72
C ARG A 541 6.66 -35.00 -4.24
N ASN A 542 5.48 -34.45 -3.95
CA ASN A 542 4.97 -34.24 -2.58
C ASN A 542 5.98 -33.48 -1.70
N PRO A 543 6.30 -32.21 -2.03
CA PRO A 543 7.28 -31.45 -1.26
C PRO A 543 6.78 -31.25 0.18
N ALA A 544 7.72 -31.24 1.14
CA ALA A 544 7.39 -31.02 2.54
C ALA A 544 6.72 -29.64 2.75
N PRO A 545 5.76 -29.49 3.68
CA PRO A 545 5.09 -28.22 3.94
C PRO A 545 6.05 -27.07 4.25
N GLU A 546 7.15 -27.34 4.95
CA GLU A 546 8.16 -26.33 5.28
C GLU A 546 8.87 -25.81 4.02
N ALA A 547 9.06 -26.66 2.99
CA ALA A 547 9.62 -26.24 1.72
C ALA A 547 8.63 -25.37 0.92
N GLN A 548 7.34 -25.71 0.95
CA GLN A 548 6.30 -24.90 0.32
C GLN A 548 6.19 -23.52 0.98
N GLN A 549 6.15 -23.48 2.32
CA GLN A 549 6.10 -22.24 3.08
C GLN A 549 7.31 -21.35 2.81
N ALA A 550 8.53 -21.91 2.81
CA ALA A 550 9.73 -21.18 2.46
C ALA A 550 9.69 -20.67 1.01
N GLY A 551 9.17 -21.46 0.07
CA GLY A 551 8.98 -21.03 -1.33
C GLY A 551 8.08 -19.80 -1.44
N THR A 552 6.91 -19.82 -0.79
CA THR A 552 6.00 -18.66 -0.75
C THR A 552 6.67 -17.45 -0.11
N LEU A 553 7.43 -17.65 0.98
CA LEU A 553 8.11 -16.58 1.69
C LEU A 553 9.23 -15.93 0.85
N LEU A 554 10.03 -16.73 0.16
CA LEU A 554 11.09 -16.27 -0.73
C LEU A 554 10.52 -15.51 -1.93
N GLN A 555 9.46 -16.03 -2.55
CA GLN A 555 8.79 -15.36 -3.65
C GLN A 555 8.21 -14.01 -3.20
N ARG A 556 7.40 -14.00 -2.15
CA ARG A 556 6.75 -12.76 -1.66
C ARG A 556 7.77 -11.76 -1.11
N GLY A 557 8.74 -12.21 -0.32
CA GLY A 557 9.72 -11.35 0.35
C GLY A 557 10.85 -10.87 -0.57
N ILE A 558 11.51 -11.75 -1.30
CA ILE A 558 12.68 -11.39 -2.10
C ILE A 558 12.28 -10.92 -3.50
N GLN A 559 11.44 -11.69 -4.18
CA GLN A 559 11.09 -11.43 -5.59
C GLN A 559 10.06 -10.30 -5.70
N ASP A 560 8.93 -10.42 -5.01
CA ASP A 560 7.80 -9.50 -5.16
C ASP A 560 7.88 -8.27 -4.24
N LEU A 561 8.77 -8.30 -3.24
CA LEU A 561 8.93 -7.24 -2.24
C LEU A 561 7.61 -6.87 -1.55
N ASP A 562 6.85 -7.90 -1.17
CA ASP A 562 5.50 -7.78 -0.64
C ASP A 562 5.51 -7.06 0.74
N PRO A 563 4.76 -5.96 0.90
CA PRO A 563 4.64 -5.25 2.17
C PRO A 563 4.08 -6.08 3.33
N GLY A 564 3.32 -7.15 3.05
CA GLY A 564 2.83 -8.08 4.08
C GLY A 564 3.90 -9.03 4.62
N VAL A 565 5.04 -9.13 3.96
CA VAL A 565 6.22 -9.93 4.41
C VAL A 565 7.35 -9.01 4.88
N ILE A 566 7.50 -7.85 4.24
CA ILE A 566 8.48 -6.81 4.56
C ILE A 566 7.72 -5.59 5.07
N PRO A 567 7.56 -5.40 6.39
CA PRO A 567 6.84 -4.25 6.94
C PRO A 567 7.56 -2.92 6.66
N ASP A 568 6.84 -1.80 6.81
CA ASP A 568 7.42 -0.46 6.55
C ASP A 568 8.56 -0.11 7.52
N GLY A 569 8.57 -0.68 8.73
CA GLY A 569 9.67 -0.49 9.69
C GLY A 569 11.03 -1.03 9.25
N TRP A 570 11.11 -1.74 8.11
CA TRP A 570 12.37 -2.21 7.52
C TRP A 570 12.92 -1.27 6.43
N VAL A 571 12.25 -0.15 6.09
CA VAL A 571 12.65 0.77 5.00
C VAL A 571 12.89 2.21 5.42
#